data_AF-A0AAF0EEN2-F1
#
_entry.id   AF-A0AAF0EEN2-F1
#
_cell.length_a   1.000
_cell.length_b   1.000
_cell.length_c   1.000
_cell.angle_alpha   90.00
_cell.angle_beta   90.00
_cell.angle_gamma   90.00
#
_symmetry.space_group_name_H-M   'P 1'
#
loop_
_entity.id
_entity.type
_entity.pdbx_description
1 polymer ?
#
loop_
_entity_poly.entity_id
_entity_poly.type
_entity_poly.pdbx_seq_one_letter_code
_entity_poly.pdbx_strand_id
1 'polypeptide(L)'
;MLELAQVHSEPVPALVESIVAQSRDEKFVPFHFWSEWLRCAAESCDVHDKLLALAHGLQSHNVRTIEGQTLWTDLPTLPWAIREAMDTLADVQKPTSFVNIHTFFARCATDGLVDTAVWAAVLCRELLEDDKVEQKDVYIAALDAWIQHGGAALYNHGQPHHTTSPICRAAPGFLE
;
A
#
# COMPACT_ATOMS: atom_id res chain seq x y z
N MET A 1 16.18 5.27 -8.94
CA MET A 1 14.74 5.58 -8.74
C MET A 1 13.97 4.53 -9.51
N LEU A 2 12.91 3.94 -8.95
CA LEU A 2 12.17 2.85 -9.60
C LEU A 2 11.21 3.44 -10.63
N GLU A 3 11.26 2.96 -11.88
CA GLU A 3 10.38 3.42 -12.95
C GLU A 3 9.42 2.32 -13.38
N LEU A 4 8.17 2.68 -13.72
CA LEU A 4 7.15 1.73 -14.14
C LEU A 4 7.60 0.88 -15.34
N ALA A 5 8.31 1.49 -16.30
CA ALA A 5 8.86 0.77 -17.45
C ALA A 5 9.83 -0.34 -17.03
N GLN A 6 10.70 -0.07 -16.04
CA GLN A 6 11.62 -1.06 -15.47
C GLN A 6 10.85 -2.17 -14.77
N VAL A 7 9.81 -1.83 -14.01
CA VAL A 7 8.95 -2.83 -13.36
C VAL A 7 8.28 -3.72 -14.39
N HIS A 8 7.86 -3.21 -15.55
CA HIS A 8 7.33 -4.08 -16.60
C HIS A 8 8.40 -4.99 -17.22
N SER A 9 9.56 -4.44 -17.60
CA SER A 9 10.54 -5.15 -18.44
C SER A 9 11.50 -6.07 -17.68
N GLU A 10 11.91 -5.72 -16.46
CA GLU A 10 13.02 -6.38 -15.77
C GLU A 10 12.54 -7.49 -14.83
N PRO A 11 13.14 -8.69 -14.82
CA PRO A 11 12.74 -9.74 -13.88
C PRO A 11 13.00 -9.33 -12.42
N VAL A 12 12.17 -9.82 -11.49
CA VAL A 12 12.26 -9.45 -10.05
C VAL A 12 13.68 -9.60 -9.47
N PRO A 13 14.44 -10.68 -9.72
CA PRO A 13 15.80 -10.78 -9.20
C PRO A 13 16.74 -9.66 -9.67
N ALA A 14 16.64 -9.23 -10.93
CA ALA A 14 17.46 -8.14 -11.47
C ALA A 14 17.08 -6.79 -10.83
N LEU A 15 15.79 -6.55 -10.61
CA LEU A 15 15.32 -5.37 -9.88
C LEU A 15 15.84 -5.35 -8.44
N VAL A 16 15.74 -6.47 -7.72
CA VAL A 16 16.26 -6.62 -6.35
C VAL A 16 17.75 -6.31 -6.30
N GLU A 17 18.56 -6.93 -7.16
CA GLU A 17 20.01 -6.68 -7.22
C GLU A 17 20.34 -5.21 -7.48
N SER A 18 19.65 -4.60 -8.45
CA SER A 18 19.83 -3.18 -8.80
C SER A 18 19.47 -2.24 -7.64
N ILE A 19 18.34 -2.48 -6.97
CA ILE A 19 17.88 -1.66 -5.85
C ILE A 19 18.80 -1.85 -4.64
N VAL A 20 19.20 -3.08 -4.33
CA VAL A 20 20.17 -3.38 -3.27
C VAL A 20 21.48 -2.65 -3.52
N ALA A 21 22.00 -2.68 -4.75
CA ALA A 21 23.22 -1.95 -5.11
C ALA A 21 23.07 -0.43 -4.95
N GLN A 22 21.98 0.15 -5.46
CA GLN A 22 21.68 1.59 -5.30
C GLN A 22 21.53 1.99 -3.82
N SER A 23 20.93 1.12 -3.01
CA SER A 23 20.63 1.41 -1.60
C SER A 23 21.84 1.45 -0.66
N ARG A 24 23.01 1.04 -1.16
CA ARG A 24 24.30 1.20 -0.46
C ARG A 24 24.80 2.64 -0.49
N ASP A 25 24.33 3.47 -1.42
CA ASP A 25 24.66 4.90 -1.46
C ASP A 25 24.03 5.63 -0.27
N GLU A 26 24.81 6.44 0.45
CA GLU A 26 24.35 7.28 1.56
C GLU A 26 23.22 8.25 1.14
N LYS A 27 23.19 8.66 -0.13
CA LYS A 27 22.15 9.52 -0.70
C LYS A 27 20.85 8.79 -1.03
N PHE A 28 20.83 7.47 -0.96
CA PHE A 28 19.61 6.70 -1.16
C PHE A 28 18.60 7.03 -0.05
N VAL A 29 17.41 7.46 -0.43
CA VAL A 29 16.33 7.78 0.51
C VAL A 29 15.24 6.71 0.39
N PRO A 30 15.01 5.88 1.43
CA PRO A 30 14.05 4.77 1.36
C PRO A 30 12.63 5.25 1.11
N PHE A 31 12.27 6.39 1.71
CA PHE A 31 10.97 7.02 1.52
C PHE A 31 10.69 7.29 0.03
N HIS A 32 11.63 7.92 -0.69
CA HIS A 32 11.47 8.18 -2.13
C HIS A 32 11.31 6.87 -2.93
N PHE A 33 12.02 5.80 -2.55
CA PHE A 33 11.84 4.50 -3.20
C PHE A 33 10.41 3.98 -3.01
N TRP A 34 9.87 4.01 -1.79
CA TRP A 34 8.52 3.55 -1.51
C TRP A 34 7.45 4.42 -2.19
N SER A 35 7.64 5.73 -2.25
CA SER A 35 6.74 6.63 -2.99
C SER A 35 6.67 6.28 -4.48
N GLU A 36 7.81 5.97 -5.11
CA GLU A 36 7.84 5.54 -6.52
C GLU A 36 7.25 4.14 -6.72
N TRP A 37 7.47 3.23 -5.77
CA TRP A 37 6.85 1.90 -5.76
C TRP A 37 5.32 1.98 -5.69
N LEU A 38 4.78 2.86 -4.84
CA LEU A 38 3.34 3.14 -4.75
C LEU A 38 2.81 3.85 -6.00
N ARG A 39 3.57 4.78 -6.58
CA ARG A 39 3.22 5.44 -7.85
C ARG A 39 3.08 4.43 -8.98
N CYS A 40 4.01 3.48 -9.10
CA CYS A 40 3.92 2.40 -10.10
C CYS A 40 2.64 1.57 -9.92
N ALA A 41 2.27 1.26 -8.68
CA ALA A 41 1.06 0.51 -8.38
C ALA A 41 -0.23 1.29 -8.71
N ALA A 42 -0.24 2.59 -8.47
CA ALA A 42 -1.36 3.45 -8.84
C ALA A 42 -1.52 3.55 -10.37
N GLU A 43 -0.41 3.66 -11.09
CA GLU A 43 -0.40 3.79 -12.55
C GLU A 43 -0.80 2.52 -13.30
N SER A 44 -0.52 1.33 -12.76
CA SER A 44 -0.78 0.05 -13.44
C SER A 44 -1.05 -1.10 -12.47
N CYS A 45 -2.18 -1.78 -12.64
CA CYS A 45 -2.51 -2.98 -11.87
C CYS A 45 -1.71 -4.22 -12.31
N ASP A 46 -1.26 -4.27 -13.56
CA ASP A 46 -0.51 -5.41 -14.12
C ASP A 46 0.84 -5.66 -13.40
N VAL A 47 1.37 -4.66 -12.70
CA VAL A 47 2.63 -4.77 -11.97
C VAL A 47 2.48 -5.14 -10.50
N HIS A 48 1.26 -5.22 -9.96
CA HIS A 48 1.03 -5.41 -8.51
C HIS A 48 1.71 -6.68 -7.97
N ASP A 49 1.57 -7.83 -8.65
CA ASP A 49 2.22 -9.08 -8.26
C ASP A 49 3.74 -8.92 -8.17
N LYS A 50 4.29 -8.20 -9.15
CA LYS A 50 5.73 -8.00 -9.29
C LYS A 50 6.27 -7.04 -8.24
N LEU A 51 5.48 -6.02 -7.88
CA LEU A 51 5.81 -5.06 -6.82
C LEU A 51 5.79 -5.71 -5.44
N LEU A 52 4.84 -6.61 -5.15
CA LEU A 52 4.82 -7.42 -3.92
C LEU A 52 6.02 -8.37 -3.87
N ALA A 53 6.27 -9.12 -4.95
CA ALA A 53 7.42 -10.01 -5.05
C ALA A 53 8.74 -9.25 -4.90
N LEU A 54 8.84 -8.02 -5.42
CA LEU A 54 9.99 -7.15 -5.23
C LEU A 54 10.18 -6.78 -3.76
N ALA A 55 9.13 -6.38 -3.04
CA ALA A 55 9.23 -6.04 -1.63
C ALA A 55 9.75 -7.22 -0.80
N HIS A 56 9.22 -8.43 -1.02
CA HIS A 56 9.73 -9.64 -0.37
C HIS A 56 11.17 -9.99 -0.75
N GLY A 57 11.52 -9.85 -2.04
CA GLY A 57 12.89 -10.07 -2.50
C GLY A 57 13.90 -9.13 -1.84
N LEU A 58 13.47 -7.92 -1.48
CA LEU A 58 14.30 -6.98 -0.73
C LEU A 58 14.44 -7.41 0.74
N GLN A 59 13.39 -7.92 1.39
CA GLN A 59 13.40 -8.28 2.83
C GLN A 59 14.52 -9.26 3.23
N SER A 60 15.04 -10.06 2.31
CA SER A 60 16.17 -10.97 2.56
C SER A 60 17.55 -10.28 2.59
N HIS A 61 17.62 -8.97 2.38
CA HIS A 61 18.87 -8.23 2.23
C HIS A 61 19.10 -7.22 3.35
N ASN A 62 20.15 -7.44 4.13
CA ASN A 62 20.59 -6.51 5.17
C ASN A 62 21.63 -5.54 4.59
N VAL A 63 21.18 -4.41 4.06
CA VAL A 63 22.08 -3.42 3.42
C VAL A 63 22.71 -2.48 4.44
N ARG A 64 21.88 -1.82 5.26
CA ARG A 64 22.31 -0.90 6.31
C ARG A 64 21.19 -0.68 7.32
N THR A 65 21.54 -0.05 8.44
CA THR A 65 20.61 0.39 9.47
C THR A 65 20.35 1.89 9.34
N ILE A 66 19.09 2.29 9.46
CA ILE A 66 18.61 3.66 9.43
C ILE A 66 17.74 3.84 10.68
N GLU A 67 18.14 4.73 11.59
CA GLU A 67 17.39 5.00 12.83
C GLU A 67 17.06 3.73 13.65
N GLY A 68 17.97 2.76 13.64
CA GLY A 68 17.81 1.47 14.33
C GLY A 68 16.99 0.42 13.56
N GLN A 69 16.49 0.74 12.36
CA GLN A 69 15.75 -0.18 11.49
C GLN A 69 16.61 -0.63 10.31
N THR A 70 16.50 -1.89 9.94
CA THR A 70 17.20 -2.49 8.81
C THR A 70 16.45 -2.18 7.51
N LEU A 71 17.12 -1.54 6.57
CA LEU A 71 16.52 -0.91 5.37
C LEU A 71 15.51 -1.77 4.60
N TRP A 72 15.67 -3.09 4.55
CA TRP A 72 14.73 -3.94 3.83
C TRP A 72 14.00 -4.93 4.71
N THR A 73 14.62 -5.45 5.76
CA THR A 73 13.94 -6.36 6.68
C THR A 73 12.82 -5.68 7.45
N ASP A 74 13.06 -4.45 7.91
CA ASP A 74 12.10 -3.70 8.73
C ASP A 74 11.25 -2.71 7.93
N LEU A 75 11.51 -2.58 6.62
CA LEU A 75 10.81 -1.69 5.69
C LEU A 75 10.64 -0.24 6.24
N PRO A 76 11.71 0.42 6.72
CA PRO A 76 11.63 1.78 7.24
C PRO A 76 10.96 2.72 6.24
N THR A 77 10.20 3.67 6.79
CA THR A 77 9.46 4.72 6.06
C THR A 77 8.35 4.26 5.11
N LEU A 78 8.17 2.95 4.86
CA LEU A 78 7.04 2.45 4.07
C LEU A 78 5.68 2.87 4.66
N PRO A 79 5.44 2.78 5.99
CA PRO A 79 4.19 3.27 6.57
C PRO A 79 3.94 4.76 6.33
N TRP A 80 5.00 5.57 6.27
CA TRP A 80 4.89 7.00 5.99
C TRP A 80 4.59 7.26 4.51
N ALA A 81 5.27 6.56 3.61
CA ALA A 81 4.99 6.64 2.17
C ALA A 81 3.56 6.23 1.83
N ILE A 82 3.02 5.22 2.51
CA ILE A 82 1.62 4.80 2.37
C ILE A 82 0.66 5.89 2.81
N ARG A 83 0.93 6.54 3.95
CA ARG A 83 0.11 7.66 4.42
C ARG A 83 0.11 8.80 3.40
N GLU A 84 1.27 9.17 2.87
CA GLU A 84 1.36 10.23 1.87
C GLU A 84 0.70 9.83 0.53
N ALA A 85 0.78 8.56 0.14
CA ALA A 85 0.12 8.04 -1.05
C ALA A 85 -1.41 8.10 -0.94
N MET A 86 -1.98 7.93 0.26
CA MET A 86 -3.42 8.17 0.46
C MET A 86 -3.80 9.61 0.13
N ASP A 87 -3.00 10.59 0.56
CA ASP A 87 -3.29 12.01 0.31
C ASP A 87 -3.02 12.43 -1.15
N THR A 88 -2.11 11.74 -1.84
CA THR A 88 -1.56 12.20 -3.14
C THR A 88 -1.92 11.33 -4.35
N LEU A 89 -2.18 10.02 -4.15
CA LEU A 89 -2.45 9.06 -5.22
C LEU A 89 -3.89 8.54 -5.21
N ALA A 90 -4.57 8.53 -4.06
CA ALA A 90 -5.99 8.20 -3.95
C ALA A 90 -6.88 9.40 -4.34
N ASP A 91 -6.63 9.94 -5.54
CA ASP A 91 -7.42 11.02 -6.13
C ASP A 91 -8.62 10.45 -6.91
N VAL A 92 -9.83 10.63 -6.39
CA VAL A 92 -11.07 10.15 -7.03
C VAL A 92 -11.27 10.71 -8.44
N GLN A 93 -10.69 11.88 -8.76
CA GLN A 93 -10.73 12.47 -10.10
C GLN A 93 -9.87 11.70 -11.12
N LYS A 94 -9.10 10.71 -10.64
CA LYS A 94 -8.35 9.74 -11.47
C LYS A 94 -8.84 8.33 -11.17
N PRO A 95 -10.03 7.92 -11.67
CA PRO A 95 -10.70 6.69 -11.26
C PRO A 95 -9.83 5.43 -11.33
N THR A 96 -9.10 5.25 -12.43
CA THR A 96 -8.21 4.09 -12.60
C THR A 96 -7.10 4.07 -11.55
N SER A 97 -6.44 5.20 -11.31
CA SER A 97 -5.39 5.34 -10.32
C SER A 97 -5.92 5.08 -8.90
N PHE A 98 -7.09 5.64 -8.60
CA PHE A 98 -7.79 5.48 -7.33
C PHE A 98 -8.09 4.01 -7.03
N VAL A 99 -8.71 3.30 -7.98
CA VAL A 99 -9.03 1.88 -7.81
C VAL A 99 -7.76 1.04 -7.72
N ASN A 100 -6.76 1.31 -8.56
CA ASN A 100 -5.50 0.58 -8.55
C ASN A 100 -4.76 0.71 -7.22
N ILE A 101 -4.64 1.91 -6.66
CA ILE A 101 -3.92 2.10 -5.39
C ILE A 101 -4.66 1.46 -4.21
N HIS A 102 -5.99 1.54 -4.18
CA HIS A 102 -6.79 0.83 -3.17
C HIS A 102 -6.70 -0.69 -3.30
N THR A 103 -6.73 -1.21 -4.53
CA THR A 103 -6.48 -2.63 -4.82
C THR A 103 -5.13 -3.02 -4.25
N PHE A 104 -4.10 -2.21 -4.49
CA PHE A 104 -2.76 -2.52 -4.04
C PHE A 104 -2.60 -2.46 -2.51
N PHE A 105 -3.22 -1.49 -1.85
CA PHE A 105 -3.29 -1.45 -0.39
C PHE A 105 -3.97 -2.69 0.19
N ALA A 106 -5.10 -3.12 -0.39
CA ALA A 106 -5.78 -4.33 0.03
C ALA A 106 -4.89 -5.57 -0.06
N ARG A 107 -4.11 -5.66 -1.14
CA ARG A 107 -3.15 -6.74 -1.33
C ARG A 107 -1.99 -6.68 -0.34
N CYS A 108 -1.45 -5.49 -0.04
CA CYS A 108 -0.39 -5.34 0.97
C CYS A 108 -0.85 -5.78 2.37
N ALA A 109 -2.09 -5.47 2.75
CA ALA A 109 -2.65 -5.94 4.02
C ALA A 109 -2.78 -7.47 4.06
N THR A 110 -3.32 -8.08 3.00
CA THR A 110 -3.49 -9.53 2.93
C THR A 110 -2.18 -10.30 2.87
N ASP A 111 -1.20 -9.74 2.18
CA ASP A 111 0.16 -10.27 2.07
C ASP A 111 0.96 -10.14 3.39
N GLY A 112 0.47 -9.30 4.31
CA GLY A 112 1.12 -9.06 5.61
C GLY A 112 2.35 -8.15 5.53
N LEU A 113 2.58 -7.51 4.39
CA LEU A 113 3.69 -6.59 4.18
C LEU A 113 3.56 -5.35 5.08
N VAL A 114 2.34 -4.83 5.21
CA VAL A 114 2.02 -3.65 6.01
C VAL A 114 0.51 -3.57 6.25
N ASP A 115 0.10 -3.25 7.48
CA ASP A 115 -1.30 -3.08 7.84
C ASP A 115 -1.87 -1.76 7.28
N THR A 116 -2.60 -1.89 6.17
CA THR A 116 -3.28 -0.80 5.47
C THR A 116 -4.81 -0.85 5.66
N ALA A 117 -5.33 -1.79 6.46
CA ALA A 117 -6.75 -2.09 6.50
C ALA A 117 -7.62 -0.93 7.04
N VAL A 118 -7.01 0.00 7.78
CA VAL A 118 -7.66 1.25 8.21
C VAL A 118 -8.17 2.08 7.01
N TRP A 119 -7.52 2.00 5.86
CA TRP A 119 -7.91 2.76 4.67
C TRP A 119 -9.20 2.24 4.03
N ALA A 120 -9.48 0.94 4.16
CA ALA A 120 -10.78 0.40 3.78
C ALA A 120 -11.89 0.97 4.68
N ALA A 121 -11.62 1.12 5.98
CA ALA A 121 -12.59 1.71 6.90
C ALA A 121 -12.84 3.19 6.59
N VAL A 122 -11.79 3.96 6.26
CA VAL A 122 -11.93 5.35 5.78
C VAL A 122 -12.80 5.40 4.52
N LEU A 123 -12.51 4.55 3.53
CA LEU A 123 -13.25 4.49 2.27
C LEU A 123 -14.74 4.13 2.48
N CYS A 124 -15.04 3.18 3.36
CA CYS A 124 -16.41 2.84 3.75
C CYS A 124 -17.14 4.04 4.35
N ARG A 125 -16.48 4.77 5.25
CA ARG A 125 -17.08 5.93 5.93
C ARG A 125 -17.34 7.07 4.96
N GLU A 126 -16.39 7.38 4.08
CA GLU A 126 -16.60 8.40 3.05
C GLU A 126 -17.85 8.06 2.21
N LEU A 127 -17.93 6.84 1.67
CA LEU A 127 -19.09 6.46 0.84
C LEU A 127 -20.43 6.44 1.58
N LEU A 128 -20.45 6.01 2.85
CA LEU A 128 -21.69 5.77 3.60
C LEU A 128 -22.15 6.97 4.44
N GLU A 129 -21.23 7.81 4.92
CA GLU A 129 -21.51 8.91 5.86
C GLU A 129 -21.51 10.28 5.17
N ASP A 130 -20.86 10.45 4.02
CA ASP A 130 -20.79 11.74 3.33
C ASP A 130 -21.83 11.85 2.19
N ASP A 131 -22.89 12.60 2.48
CA ASP A 131 -23.97 12.92 1.54
C ASP A 131 -23.50 13.67 0.28
N LYS A 132 -22.28 14.23 0.29
CA LYS A 132 -21.70 15.01 -0.80
C LYS A 132 -20.72 14.23 -1.67
N VAL A 133 -20.53 12.93 -1.43
CA VAL A 133 -19.64 12.12 -2.28
C VAL A 133 -20.13 12.12 -3.73
N GLU A 134 -19.34 12.78 -4.56
CA GLU A 134 -19.42 12.70 -6.00
C GLU A 134 -18.67 11.44 -6.48
N GLN A 135 -19.03 10.90 -7.65
CA GLN A 135 -18.37 9.71 -8.23
C GLN A 135 -18.48 8.42 -7.38
N LYS A 136 -19.66 8.17 -6.80
CA LYS A 136 -19.97 6.98 -5.98
C LYS A 136 -19.55 5.65 -6.63
N ASP A 137 -19.67 5.53 -7.95
CA ASP A 137 -19.27 4.31 -8.67
C ASP A 137 -17.77 4.00 -8.53
N VAL A 138 -16.93 5.03 -8.47
CA VAL A 138 -15.46 4.90 -8.28
C VAL A 138 -15.15 4.42 -6.87
N TYR A 139 -15.83 4.98 -5.87
CA TYR A 139 -15.76 4.55 -4.48
C TYR A 139 -16.22 3.10 -4.30
N ILE A 140 -17.33 2.72 -4.94
CA ILE A 140 -17.84 1.35 -4.94
C ILE A 140 -16.82 0.39 -5.56
N ALA A 141 -16.20 0.76 -6.69
CA ALA A 141 -15.18 -0.07 -7.33
C ALA A 141 -13.93 -0.26 -6.44
N ALA A 142 -13.49 0.79 -5.74
CA ALA A 142 -12.38 0.68 -4.80
C ALA A 142 -12.74 -0.17 -3.56
N LEU A 143 -13.97 -0.08 -3.06
CA LEU A 143 -14.45 -0.95 -1.97
C LEU A 143 -14.59 -2.40 -2.40
N ASP A 144 -15.08 -2.66 -3.62
CA ASP A 144 -15.14 -3.99 -4.19
C ASP A 144 -13.73 -4.60 -4.29
N ALA A 145 -12.74 -3.83 -4.74
CA ALA A 145 -11.34 -4.27 -4.73
C ALA A 145 -10.84 -4.63 -3.31
N TRP A 146 -11.20 -3.84 -2.29
CA TRP A 146 -10.90 -4.17 -0.89
C TRP A 146 -11.58 -5.45 -0.42
N ILE A 147 -12.83 -5.68 -0.78
CA ILE A 147 -13.56 -6.91 -0.43
C ILE A 147 -12.91 -8.12 -1.12
N GLN A 148 -12.58 -8.01 -2.41
CA GLN A 148 -12.01 -9.09 -3.19
C GLN A 148 -10.59 -9.48 -2.75
N HIS A 149 -9.74 -8.49 -2.46
CA HIS A 149 -8.33 -8.73 -2.19
C HIS A 149 -7.95 -8.64 -0.71
N GLY A 150 -8.69 -7.85 0.07
CA GLY A 150 -8.45 -7.56 1.48
C GLY A 150 -9.49 -8.14 2.44
N GLY A 151 -10.55 -8.78 1.94
CA GLY A 151 -11.68 -9.23 2.75
C GLY A 151 -11.27 -10.11 3.94
N ALA A 152 -10.31 -11.01 3.75
CA ALA A 152 -9.77 -11.82 4.84
C ALA A 152 -9.14 -10.93 5.94
N ALA A 153 -8.28 -9.97 5.58
CA ALA A 153 -7.70 -9.05 6.55
C ALA A 153 -8.76 -8.18 7.25
N LEU A 154 -9.78 -7.71 6.51
CA LEU A 154 -10.85 -6.86 7.03
C LEU A 154 -11.75 -7.57 8.05
N TYR A 155 -12.06 -8.85 7.81
CA TYR A 155 -12.90 -9.68 8.66
C TYR A 155 -12.11 -10.59 9.61
N ASN A 156 -10.85 -10.24 9.94
CA ASN A 156 -9.98 -11.03 10.83
C ASN A 156 -9.90 -12.52 10.44
N HIS A 157 -9.72 -12.81 9.16
CA HIS A 157 -9.69 -14.15 8.57
C HIS A 157 -10.91 -15.01 8.90
N GLY A 158 -12.08 -14.39 9.02
CA GLY A 158 -13.33 -15.08 9.36
C GLY A 158 -13.47 -15.39 10.86
N GLN A 159 -12.61 -14.82 11.70
CA GLN A 159 -12.73 -14.83 13.17
C GLN A 159 -13.08 -13.43 13.66
N PRO A 160 -14.35 -12.99 13.51
CA PRO A 160 -14.74 -11.63 13.86
C PRO A 160 -14.47 -11.36 15.34
N HIS A 161 -13.67 -10.35 15.59
CA HIS A 161 -13.31 -9.88 16.93
C HIS A 161 -13.59 -8.38 16.96
N HIS A 162 -14.60 -7.98 17.72
CA HIS A 162 -15.08 -6.60 17.78
C HIS A 162 -14.01 -5.58 18.21
N THR A 163 -12.96 -6.02 18.92
CA THR A 163 -11.89 -5.16 19.44
C THR A 163 -10.67 -5.04 18.52
N THR A 164 -10.52 -5.94 17.54
CA THR A 164 -9.33 -5.99 16.66
C THR A 164 -9.67 -5.82 15.18
N SER A 165 -10.93 -5.98 14.77
CA SER A 165 -11.30 -5.73 13.37
C SER A 165 -11.15 -4.25 13.02
N PRO A 166 -10.46 -3.90 11.92
CA PRO A 166 -10.30 -2.52 11.45
C PRO A 166 -11.63 -1.83 11.18
N ILE A 167 -12.66 -2.57 10.75
CA ILE A 167 -14.01 -2.06 10.46
C ILE A 167 -14.82 -1.85 11.75
N CYS A 168 -14.54 -2.62 12.81
CA CYS A 168 -15.31 -2.58 14.06
C CYS A 168 -14.67 -1.73 15.17
N ARG A 169 -13.41 -1.32 15.02
CA ARG A 169 -12.79 -0.39 15.97
C ARG A 169 -13.52 0.95 15.91
N ALA A 170 -14.28 1.27 16.96
CA ALA A 170 -14.59 2.66 17.27
C ALA A 170 -13.25 3.39 17.41
N ALA A 171 -13.01 4.41 16.59
CA ALA A 171 -11.83 5.25 16.76
C ALA A 171 -11.86 5.81 18.19
N PRO A 172 -10.85 5.53 19.05
CA PRO A 172 -10.76 6.23 20.31
C PRO A 172 -10.41 7.68 19.99
N GLY A 173 -11.40 8.59 20.08
CA GLY A 173 -11.16 10.04 20.07
C GLY A 173 -11.69 10.86 18.90
N PHE A 174 -12.63 10.39 18.07
CA PHE A 174 -13.35 11.27 17.11
C PHE A 174 -14.71 11.78 17.63
N LEU A 175 -15.03 11.48 18.90
CA LEU A 175 -16.21 11.99 19.61
C LEU A 175 -15.79 12.62 20.95
N GLU A 176 -14.86 13.58 20.91
CA GLU A 176 -14.75 14.68 21.88
C GLU A 176 -14.36 15.97 21.16
#